data_AF-A0A1H6LGN9-F1
#
_entry.id   AF-A0A1H6LGN9-F1
#
_cell.length_a   1.000
_cell.length_b   1.000
_cell.length_c   1.000
_cell.angle_alpha   90.00
_cell.angle_beta   90.00
_cell.angle_gamma   90.00
#
_symmetry.space_group_name_H-M   'P 1'
#
loop_
_entity.id
_entity.type
_entity.pdbx_description
1 polymer ?
#
loop_
_entity_poly.entity_id
_entity_poly.type
_entity_poly.pdbx_seq_one_letter_code
_entity_poly.pdbx_strand_id
1 'polypeptide(L)'
;MTKPDLTPRPGVLLRLCALPLRVLPLLVLALLVLALLAQPMPAAAQQQQQPAAQQPGGEPQMMPVARVPFYHDWAQSPHAKADAPAFNNWNEQGEIPEACARCHSTPGFLDYIGADGSTPWVVDKKAPTGSVIGCSACHNETARMMTSVTFPSTLRVENLGSDARCMTCHQGRSSGSMVDAAVAGQDEDAVVPELEFINIHYRAAGATLMGTLARGGYEYPGRAYASARNHPAPFNSCITCHELHTVAPKTEPCAACHEGVTGRESLASIRKGKVDYDGNGDVTEGIAAEIAALHDRLLAAIRAYAAEVAGAPIGYHAHAHPYFFNDGDGDGAISDTEAQGPNKYASWTPRLLKAAYNYQFVAKDPGAYAHNAPYVIQLMHDSLADLSEGNVAGLPRP
;
A
#
# COMPACT_ATOMS: atom_id res chain seq x y z
N MET A 1 -2.85 -44.26 5.67
CA MET A 1 -3.97 -45.16 6.05
C MET A 1 -3.94 -45.37 7.55
N THR A 2 -4.86 -44.73 8.28
CA THR A 2 -5.41 -45.14 9.59
C THR A 2 -6.61 -44.23 9.87
N LYS A 3 -7.80 -44.82 10.05
CA LYS A 3 -9.08 -44.11 10.29
C LYS A 3 -9.17 -43.62 11.74
N PRO A 4 -9.86 -42.49 12.02
CA PRO A 4 -10.22 -42.12 13.38
C PRO A 4 -11.49 -42.86 13.84
N ASP A 5 -11.45 -43.30 15.10
CA ASP A 5 -12.48 -43.99 15.84
C ASP A 5 -13.63 -43.04 16.24
N LEU A 6 -14.87 -43.46 15.97
CA LEU A 6 -16.11 -42.76 16.29
C LEU A 6 -16.83 -43.53 17.39
N THR A 7 -16.49 -43.26 18.65
CA THR A 7 -17.28 -43.70 19.81
C THR A 7 -17.69 -42.50 20.66
N PRO A 8 -18.99 -42.30 20.94
CA PRO A 8 -19.47 -41.19 21.76
C PRO A 8 -19.28 -41.48 23.25
N ARG A 9 -18.71 -40.52 23.99
CA ARG A 9 -18.59 -40.57 25.45
C ARG A 9 -19.94 -40.24 26.11
N PRO A 10 -20.37 -40.98 27.17
CA PRO A 10 -21.65 -40.73 27.83
C PRO A 10 -21.61 -39.49 28.75
N GLY A 11 -22.74 -38.78 28.78
CA GLY A 11 -22.92 -37.50 29.46
C GLY A 11 -22.93 -37.57 31.00
N VAL A 12 -22.46 -36.49 31.60
CA VAL A 12 -22.47 -36.24 33.05
C VAL A 12 -23.87 -35.80 33.48
N LEU A 13 -24.58 -36.67 34.19
CA LEU A 13 -25.83 -36.36 34.90
C LEU A 13 -25.51 -35.58 36.18
N LEU A 14 -25.85 -34.28 36.23
CA LEU A 14 -25.84 -33.50 37.47
C LEU A 14 -26.98 -33.99 38.38
N ARG A 15 -26.62 -34.48 39.57
CA ARG A 15 -27.56 -34.80 40.65
C ARG A 15 -28.14 -33.51 41.24
N LEU A 16 -29.45 -33.31 41.09
CA LEU A 16 -30.20 -32.27 41.81
C LEU A 16 -30.33 -32.69 43.29
N CYS A 17 -29.63 -31.97 44.17
CA CYS A 17 -29.86 -32.04 45.61
C CYS A 17 -31.16 -31.28 45.95
N ALA A 18 -32.04 -31.92 46.72
CA ALA A 18 -33.28 -31.34 47.22
C ALA A 18 -33.01 -30.15 48.16
N LEU A 19 -33.67 -29.01 47.90
CA LEU A 19 -33.71 -27.88 48.84
C LEU A 19 -34.70 -28.17 49.99
N PRO A 20 -34.42 -27.72 51.22
CA PRO A 20 -35.29 -27.96 52.38
C PRO A 20 -36.60 -27.16 52.29
N LEU A 21 -37.68 -27.84 52.62
CA LEU A 21 -39.08 -27.40 52.65
C LEU A 21 -39.36 -26.40 53.79
N ARG A 22 -38.66 -25.27 53.84
CA ARG A 22 -38.90 -24.19 54.83
C ARG A 22 -38.78 -22.75 54.29
N VAL A 23 -38.61 -22.55 52.99
CA VAL A 23 -38.48 -21.20 52.38
C VAL A 23 -39.73 -20.77 51.60
N LEU A 24 -40.70 -21.65 51.43
CA LEU A 24 -41.93 -21.37 50.67
C LEU A 24 -42.86 -20.29 51.26
N PRO A 25 -42.99 -20.08 52.60
CA PRO A 25 -43.92 -19.07 53.12
C PRO A 25 -43.36 -17.64 53.06
N LEU A 26 -42.04 -17.46 52.92
CA LEU A 26 -41.41 -16.13 52.80
C LEU A 26 -41.46 -15.57 51.38
N LEU A 27 -41.49 -16.44 50.36
CA LEU A 27 -41.61 -16.02 48.95
C LEU A 27 -43.02 -15.57 48.58
N VAL A 28 -44.06 -16.14 49.17
CA VAL A 28 -45.46 -15.76 48.91
C VAL A 28 -45.80 -14.40 49.55
N LEU A 29 -45.26 -14.10 50.73
CA LEU A 29 -45.47 -12.79 51.38
C LEU A 29 -44.71 -11.66 50.67
N ALA A 30 -43.52 -11.93 50.13
CA ALA A 30 -42.75 -10.94 49.35
C ALA A 30 -43.40 -10.59 48.00
N LEU A 31 -44.08 -11.55 47.36
CA LEU A 31 -44.82 -11.32 46.10
C LEU A 31 -46.13 -10.55 46.32
N LEU A 32 -46.79 -10.70 47.48
CA LEU A 32 -48.01 -9.95 47.81
C LEU A 32 -47.75 -8.49 48.21
N VAL A 33 -46.59 -8.19 48.82
CA VAL A 33 -46.22 -6.80 49.15
C VAL A 33 -45.78 -6.02 47.90
N LEU A 34 -45.17 -6.66 46.89
CA LEU A 34 -44.87 -5.99 45.62
C LEU A 34 -46.12 -5.66 44.78
N ALA A 35 -47.20 -6.43 44.92
CA ALA A 35 -48.43 -6.20 44.17
C ALA A 35 -49.32 -5.06 44.71
N LEU A 36 -49.14 -4.64 45.98
CA LEU A 36 -49.91 -3.55 46.59
C LEU A 36 -49.26 -2.15 46.48
N LEU A 37 -48.04 -2.03 45.97
CA LEU A 37 -47.35 -0.74 45.76
C LEU A 37 -47.35 -0.26 44.30
N ALA A 38 -47.93 -1.03 43.37
CA ALA A 38 -48.07 -0.62 41.98
C ALA A 38 -49.35 0.20 41.76
N GLN A 39 -49.36 1.45 42.23
CA GLN A 39 -50.30 2.45 41.72
C GLN A 39 -49.86 2.83 40.28
N PRO A 40 -50.77 2.91 39.29
CA PRO A 40 -50.42 3.42 37.98
C PRO A 40 -50.06 4.89 38.13
N MET A 41 -48.79 5.24 37.89
CA MET A 41 -48.42 6.64 37.75
C MET A 41 -49.22 7.23 36.59
N PRO A 42 -49.76 8.46 36.71
CA PRO A 42 -50.29 9.15 35.55
C PRO A 42 -49.18 9.18 34.52
N ALA A 43 -49.49 8.78 33.28
CA ALA A 43 -48.55 8.86 32.18
C ALA A 43 -47.99 10.29 32.16
N ALA A 44 -46.72 10.43 32.54
CA ALA A 44 -46.00 11.66 32.27
C ALA A 44 -46.07 11.80 30.76
N ALA A 45 -46.85 12.77 30.28
CA ALA A 45 -46.86 13.16 28.90
C ALA A 45 -45.42 13.53 28.56
N GLN A 46 -44.69 12.59 27.96
CA GLN A 46 -43.52 12.94 27.21
C GLN A 46 -44.05 13.90 26.15
N GLN A 47 -43.81 15.19 26.35
CA GLN A 47 -43.77 16.12 25.24
C GLN A 47 -42.77 15.50 24.27
N GLN A 48 -43.31 14.88 23.21
CA GLN A 48 -42.56 14.68 21.99
C GLN A 48 -42.00 16.06 21.66
N GLN A 49 -40.70 16.25 21.89
CA GLN A 49 -40.02 17.35 21.25
C GLN A 49 -40.20 17.09 19.76
N GLN A 50 -41.11 17.86 19.16
CA GLN A 50 -41.20 17.96 17.72
C GLN A 50 -39.77 18.16 17.22
N PRO A 51 -39.29 17.37 16.24
CA PRO A 51 -38.06 17.73 15.57
C PRO A 51 -38.22 19.17 15.10
N ALA A 52 -37.29 20.03 15.53
CA ALA A 52 -37.31 21.44 15.16
C ALA A 52 -37.53 21.52 13.65
N ALA A 53 -38.59 22.21 13.25
CA ALA A 53 -38.88 22.43 11.84
C ALA A 53 -37.61 22.98 11.19
N GLN A 54 -37.04 22.23 10.24
CA GLN A 54 -36.01 22.76 9.36
C GLN A 54 -36.59 24.00 8.70
N GLN A 55 -35.98 25.14 8.98
CA GLN A 55 -36.36 26.38 8.31
C GLN A 55 -36.17 26.19 6.81
N PRO A 56 -37.20 26.44 5.98
CA PRO A 56 -37.04 26.35 4.55
C PRO A 56 -36.19 27.55 4.10
N GLY A 57 -35.01 27.29 3.53
CA GLY A 57 -34.26 28.31 2.79
C GLY A 57 -32.92 28.76 3.36
N GLY A 58 -32.32 28.06 4.32
CA GLY A 58 -30.90 28.27 4.63
C GLY A 58 -30.02 27.51 3.64
N GLU A 59 -29.24 28.21 2.80
CA GLU A 59 -28.09 27.59 2.13
C GLU A 59 -27.28 26.80 3.17
N PRO A 60 -26.77 25.60 2.85
CA PRO A 60 -25.97 24.84 3.79
C PRO A 60 -24.82 25.75 4.28
N GLN A 61 -24.87 26.13 5.56
CA GLN A 61 -23.84 26.95 6.18
C GLN A 61 -22.55 26.16 6.15
N MET A 62 -21.72 26.45 5.16
CA MET A 62 -20.38 25.87 5.03
C MET A 62 -19.64 26.17 6.32
N MET A 63 -19.20 25.11 7.02
CA MET A 63 -18.38 25.28 8.22
C MET A 63 -17.15 26.10 7.84
N PRO A 64 -16.82 27.19 8.57
CA PRO A 64 -15.59 27.92 8.34
C PRO A 64 -14.42 26.95 8.34
N VAL A 65 -13.52 27.08 7.37
CA VAL A 65 -12.32 26.23 7.21
C VAL A 65 -11.54 26.08 8.52
N ALA A 66 -11.44 27.17 9.30
CA ALA A 66 -10.80 27.20 10.61
C ALA A 66 -11.43 26.28 11.67
N ARG A 67 -12.64 25.75 11.42
CA ARG A 67 -13.35 24.82 12.31
C ARG A 67 -13.29 23.37 11.84
N VAL A 68 -12.72 23.10 10.66
CA VAL A 68 -12.52 21.73 10.17
C VAL A 68 -11.24 21.19 10.82
N PRO A 69 -11.32 20.14 11.67
CA PRO A 69 -10.15 19.57 12.32
C PRO A 69 -9.09 19.14 11.30
N PHE A 70 -7.82 19.40 11.60
CA PHE A 70 -6.67 19.02 10.78
C PHE A 70 -6.64 19.58 9.34
N TYR A 71 -7.50 20.56 9.02
CA TYR A 71 -7.50 21.16 7.69
C TYR A 71 -6.14 21.76 7.31
N HIS A 72 -5.49 22.46 8.24
CA HIS A 72 -4.18 23.07 8.00
C HIS A 72 -3.10 22.03 7.70
N ASP A 73 -3.10 20.92 8.42
CA ASP A 73 -2.18 19.79 8.19
C ASP A 73 -2.42 19.16 6.81
N TRP A 74 -3.70 18.92 6.47
CA TRP A 74 -4.09 18.40 5.15
C TRP A 74 -3.71 19.35 4.03
N ALA A 75 -3.95 20.65 4.18
CA ALA A 75 -3.68 21.67 3.17
C ALA A 75 -2.18 21.77 2.82
N GLN A 76 -1.29 21.37 3.73
CA GLN A 76 0.15 21.32 3.50
C GLN A 76 0.63 19.95 2.98
N SER A 77 -0.26 18.96 2.94
CA SER A 77 0.08 17.61 2.53
C SER A 77 0.18 17.45 1.01
N PRO A 78 0.96 16.47 0.53
CA PRO A 78 0.93 16.04 -0.88
C PRO A 78 -0.47 15.73 -1.43
N HIS A 79 -1.43 15.31 -0.60
CA HIS A 79 -2.80 15.03 -1.05
C HIS A 79 -3.62 16.27 -1.38
N ALA A 80 -3.23 17.44 -0.87
CA ALA A 80 -3.85 18.74 -1.17
C ALA A 80 -3.04 19.58 -2.16
N LYS A 81 -1.91 19.06 -2.66
CA LYS A 81 -0.95 19.81 -3.49
C LYS A 81 -1.47 20.00 -4.91
N ALA A 82 -2.46 20.87 -5.08
CA ALA A 82 -3.19 21.10 -6.32
C ALA A 82 -2.31 21.55 -7.49
N ASP A 83 -1.10 22.07 -7.25
CA ASP A 83 -0.14 22.46 -8.29
C ASP A 83 0.73 21.28 -8.79
N ALA A 84 0.70 20.13 -8.10
CA ALA A 84 1.52 18.98 -8.46
C ALA A 84 1.08 18.32 -9.79
N PRO A 85 2.01 17.74 -10.57
CA PRO A 85 1.69 16.96 -11.77
C PRO A 85 0.67 15.84 -11.51
N ALA A 86 0.65 15.29 -10.30
CA ALA A 86 -0.33 14.30 -9.87
C ALA A 86 -1.79 14.80 -10.00
N PHE A 87 -2.07 16.09 -10.00
CA PHE A 87 -3.43 16.62 -10.14
C PHE A 87 -3.63 17.47 -11.39
N ASN A 88 -2.54 17.90 -12.04
CA ASN A 88 -2.57 18.85 -13.15
C ASN A 88 -2.27 18.29 -14.54
N ASN A 89 -1.82 17.04 -14.65
CA ASN A 89 -1.45 16.44 -15.94
C ASN A 89 -2.56 16.48 -17.00
N TRP A 90 -3.82 16.67 -16.59
CA TRP A 90 -4.99 16.64 -17.46
C TRP A 90 -5.68 18.00 -17.64
N ASN A 91 -5.11 19.08 -17.13
CA ASN A 91 -5.77 20.40 -17.14
C ASN A 91 -6.07 20.89 -18.56
N GLU A 92 -5.17 20.64 -19.51
CA GLU A 92 -5.39 20.99 -20.92
C GLU A 92 -6.54 20.20 -21.56
N GLN A 93 -6.74 18.94 -21.13
CA GLN A 93 -7.83 18.09 -21.59
C GLN A 93 -9.15 18.37 -20.87
N GLY A 94 -9.12 19.13 -19.78
CA GLY A 94 -10.29 19.52 -18.97
C GLY A 94 -10.82 18.44 -18.03
N GLU A 95 -10.45 17.17 -18.25
CA GLU A 95 -10.94 16.02 -17.48
C GLU A 95 -9.84 15.00 -17.19
N ILE A 96 -9.87 14.40 -16.00
CA ILE A 96 -8.98 13.31 -15.59
C ILE A 96 -9.59 11.98 -16.09
N PRO A 97 -8.88 11.21 -16.93
CA PRO A 97 -9.37 9.93 -17.47
C PRO A 97 -9.69 8.90 -16.37
N GLU A 98 -10.61 8.00 -16.67
CA GLU A 98 -11.08 6.92 -15.78
C GLU A 98 -9.92 6.11 -15.21
N ALA A 99 -8.94 5.77 -16.05
CA ALA A 99 -7.76 5.00 -15.68
C ALA A 99 -6.83 5.71 -14.66
N CYS A 100 -7.03 7.01 -14.43
CA CYS A 100 -6.22 7.86 -13.57
C CYS A 100 -7.03 8.41 -12.38
N ALA A 101 -8.33 8.66 -12.58
CA ALA A 101 -9.19 9.38 -11.66
C ALA A 101 -9.30 8.74 -10.26
N ARG A 102 -9.18 7.41 -10.14
CA ARG A 102 -9.16 6.70 -8.84
C ARG A 102 -8.16 7.30 -7.86
N CYS A 103 -6.93 7.54 -8.31
CA CYS A 103 -5.83 7.95 -7.44
C CYS A 103 -5.55 9.47 -7.50
N HIS A 104 -6.08 10.14 -8.52
CA HIS A 104 -5.75 11.52 -8.85
C HIS A 104 -6.94 12.48 -8.69
N SER A 105 -8.04 12.05 -8.06
CA SER A 105 -9.18 12.90 -7.78
C SER A 105 -10.06 12.34 -6.65
N THR A 106 -10.73 13.21 -5.90
CA THR A 106 -11.73 12.75 -4.91
C THR A 106 -12.94 12.09 -5.60
N PRO A 107 -13.55 12.67 -6.65
CA PRO A 107 -14.68 12.05 -7.33
C PRO A 107 -14.35 10.66 -7.87
N GLY A 108 -13.21 10.49 -8.54
CA GLY A 108 -12.82 9.18 -9.07
C GLY A 108 -12.51 8.15 -7.99
N PHE A 109 -12.02 8.56 -6.81
CA PHE A 109 -11.90 7.64 -5.67
C PHE A 109 -13.28 7.22 -5.14
N LEU A 110 -14.21 8.15 -4.99
CA LEU A 110 -15.57 7.88 -4.51
C LEU A 110 -16.34 6.97 -5.46
N ASP A 111 -16.21 7.21 -6.76
CA ASP A 111 -16.71 6.32 -7.82
C ASP A 111 -16.07 4.93 -7.68
N TYR A 112 -14.74 4.84 -7.60
CA TYR A 112 -14.06 3.55 -7.46
C TYR A 112 -14.53 2.73 -6.26
N ILE A 113 -14.86 3.34 -5.14
CA ILE A 113 -15.35 2.60 -3.96
C ILE A 113 -16.87 2.45 -3.94
N GLY A 114 -17.61 3.07 -4.87
CA GLY A 114 -19.07 3.11 -4.91
C GLY A 114 -19.70 3.99 -3.82
N ALA A 115 -18.97 4.97 -3.29
CA ALA A 115 -19.46 5.87 -2.25
C ALA A 115 -20.45 6.93 -2.79
N ASP A 116 -20.45 7.18 -4.09
CA ASP A 116 -21.39 8.06 -4.79
C ASP A 116 -22.61 7.29 -5.36
N GLY A 117 -22.70 5.98 -5.10
CA GLY A 117 -23.73 5.09 -5.63
C GLY A 117 -23.37 4.40 -6.94
N SER A 118 -22.16 4.58 -7.47
CA SER A 118 -21.66 3.86 -8.63
C SER A 118 -21.34 2.38 -8.32
N THR A 119 -20.95 1.65 -9.36
CA THR A 119 -20.53 0.25 -9.22
C THR A 119 -19.15 0.19 -8.55
N PRO A 120 -18.98 -0.48 -7.39
CA PRO A 120 -17.67 -0.55 -6.75
C PRO A 120 -16.60 -1.25 -7.62
N TRP A 121 -15.35 -0.89 -7.38
CA TRP A 121 -14.12 -1.41 -7.98
C TRP A 121 -13.89 -1.03 -9.44
N VAL A 122 -14.65 -0.09 -9.98
CA VAL A 122 -14.47 0.49 -11.31
C VAL A 122 -14.62 2.01 -11.21
N VAL A 123 -13.87 2.75 -12.03
CA VAL A 123 -14.16 4.17 -12.27
C VAL A 123 -14.94 4.22 -13.56
N ASP A 124 -16.22 4.59 -13.49
CA ASP A 124 -17.14 4.57 -14.62
C ASP A 124 -17.16 5.90 -15.39
N LYS A 125 -16.63 6.97 -14.80
CA LYS A 125 -16.62 8.32 -15.38
C LYS A 125 -15.26 9.01 -15.22
N LYS A 126 -14.94 9.85 -16.19
CA LYS A 126 -13.87 10.83 -16.03
C LYS A 126 -14.18 11.77 -14.87
N ALA A 127 -13.13 12.18 -14.15
CA ALA A 127 -13.26 13.13 -13.05
C ALA A 127 -12.93 14.56 -13.51
N PRO A 128 -13.51 15.60 -12.86
CA PRO A 128 -13.16 16.98 -13.16
C PRO A 128 -11.71 17.28 -12.79
N THR A 129 -11.07 18.13 -13.58
CA THR A 129 -9.78 18.75 -13.25
C THR A 129 -9.92 19.72 -12.06
N GLY A 130 -8.80 20.13 -11.47
CA GLY A 130 -8.80 20.94 -10.23
C GLY A 130 -9.22 20.17 -8.97
N SER A 131 -9.39 18.84 -9.07
CA SER A 131 -9.61 17.96 -7.93
C SER A 131 -8.30 17.58 -7.24
N VAL A 132 -8.39 17.23 -5.96
CA VAL A 132 -7.30 16.70 -5.13
C VAL A 132 -7.84 15.52 -4.31
N ILE A 133 -7.01 14.91 -3.45
CA ILE A 133 -7.49 13.92 -2.47
C ILE A 133 -7.93 14.67 -1.20
N GLY A 134 -9.22 14.98 -1.12
CA GLY A 134 -9.84 15.75 -0.05
C GLY A 134 -10.40 14.89 1.09
N CYS A 135 -10.91 15.55 2.12
CA CYS A 135 -11.42 14.91 3.34
C CYS A 135 -12.43 13.79 3.06
N SER A 136 -13.38 14.01 2.15
CA SER A 136 -14.45 13.07 1.85
C SER A 136 -13.96 11.79 1.17
N ALA A 137 -12.78 11.78 0.56
CA ALA A 137 -12.20 10.54 0.01
C ALA A 137 -12.01 9.48 1.12
N CYS A 138 -11.57 9.92 2.31
CA CYS A 138 -11.35 9.02 3.45
C CYS A 138 -12.48 9.03 4.49
N HIS A 139 -13.19 10.15 4.63
CA HIS A 139 -14.24 10.35 5.63
C HIS A 139 -15.63 10.19 5.01
N ASN A 140 -16.01 8.94 4.76
CA ASN A 140 -17.36 8.54 4.36
C ASN A 140 -17.63 7.11 4.86
N GLU A 141 -18.89 6.67 4.86
CA GLU A 141 -19.28 5.36 5.40
C GLU A 141 -18.61 4.22 4.63
N THR A 142 -18.61 4.27 3.30
CA THR A 142 -18.03 3.23 2.45
C THR A 142 -16.54 3.03 2.69
N ALA A 143 -15.77 4.12 2.76
CA ALA A 143 -14.32 4.09 3.00
C ALA A 143 -13.98 3.51 4.39
N ARG A 144 -14.83 3.76 5.40
CA ARG A 144 -14.66 3.21 6.76
C ARG A 144 -14.88 1.69 6.82
N MET A 145 -15.67 1.15 5.90
CA MET A 145 -15.99 -0.26 5.81
C MET A 145 -14.99 -1.07 4.96
N MET A 146 -14.05 -0.41 4.29
CA MET A 146 -13.02 -1.07 3.52
C MET A 146 -12.08 -1.87 4.45
N THR A 147 -11.87 -3.14 4.13
CA THR A 147 -10.97 -4.04 4.89
C THR A 147 -10.00 -4.79 3.99
N SER A 148 -9.97 -4.46 2.71
CA SER A 148 -9.36 -5.30 1.68
C SER A 148 -8.96 -4.52 0.44
N VAL A 149 -7.96 -4.99 -0.29
CA VAL A 149 -7.54 -4.45 -1.59
C VAL A 149 -7.21 -5.59 -2.54
N THR A 150 -7.65 -5.46 -3.79
CA THR A 150 -7.19 -6.31 -4.89
C THR A 150 -6.04 -5.60 -5.61
N PHE A 151 -4.86 -6.21 -5.57
CA PHE A 151 -3.64 -5.69 -6.18
C PHE A 151 -3.62 -5.94 -7.69
N PRO A 152 -2.75 -5.24 -8.46
CA PRO A 152 -2.60 -5.47 -9.90
C PRO A 152 -2.24 -6.92 -10.28
N SER A 153 -1.66 -7.69 -9.36
CA SER A 153 -1.42 -9.14 -9.49
C SER A 153 -2.68 -10.00 -9.47
N THR A 154 -3.86 -9.38 -9.33
CA THR A 154 -5.17 -10.00 -9.08
C THR A 154 -5.33 -10.64 -7.70
N LEU A 155 -4.25 -10.67 -6.89
CA LEU A 155 -4.32 -11.14 -5.52
C LEU A 155 -5.09 -10.15 -4.65
N ARG A 156 -5.97 -10.70 -3.82
CA ARG A 156 -6.78 -9.95 -2.88
C ARG A 156 -6.24 -10.16 -1.47
N VAL A 157 -5.87 -9.07 -0.81
CA VAL A 157 -5.43 -9.08 0.59
C VAL A 157 -6.58 -8.59 1.46
N GLU A 158 -6.96 -9.42 2.42
CA GLU A 158 -8.05 -9.17 3.38
C GLU A 158 -7.48 -8.70 4.73
N ASN A 159 -8.38 -8.29 5.64
CA ASN A 159 -8.06 -7.90 7.03
C ASN A 159 -7.06 -6.74 7.15
N LEU A 160 -7.00 -5.86 6.14
CA LEU A 160 -6.18 -4.65 6.16
C LEU A 160 -6.74 -3.56 7.08
N GLY A 161 -8.02 -3.69 7.47
CA GLY A 161 -8.74 -2.68 8.21
C GLY A 161 -8.56 -1.30 7.58
N SER A 162 -8.15 -0.35 8.40
CA SER A 162 -7.95 1.05 8.02
C SER A 162 -6.92 1.26 6.88
N ASP A 163 -6.00 0.32 6.64
CA ASP A 163 -4.96 0.51 5.62
C ASP A 163 -5.47 0.28 4.20
N ALA A 164 -6.63 -0.37 4.05
CA ALA A 164 -7.23 -0.63 2.74
C ALA A 164 -7.45 0.65 1.92
N ARG A 165 -7.90 1.74 2.56
CA ARG A 165 -8.06 3.05 1.89
C ARG A 165 -6.74 3.61 1.37
N CYS A 166 -5.64 3.43 2.10
CA CYS A 166 -4.31 3.89 1.68
C CYS A 166 -3.80 3.04 0.51
N MET A 167 -3.87 1.71 0.66
CA MET A 167 -3.36 0.75 -0.33
C MET A 167 -4.16 0.74 -1.63
N THR A 168 -5.41 1.21 -1.63
CA THR A 168 -6.21 1.33 -2.87
C THR A 168 -5.51 2.19 -3.92
N CYS A 169 -4.83 3.25 -3.48
CA CYS A 169 -4.02 4.12 -4.35
C CYS A 169 -2.53 3.74 -4.32
N HIS A 170 -1.97 3.43 -3.15
CA HIS A 170 -0.55 3.17 -2.96
C HIS A 170 -0.13 1.71 -3.22
N GLN A 171 -0.68 1.09 -4.27
CA GLN A 171 -0.41 -0.31 -4.65
C GLN A 171 0.36 -0.47 -5.96
N GLY A 172 0.68 0.63 -6.64
CA GLY A 172 1.14 0.58 -8.03
C GLY A 172 -0.02 0.28 -9.01
N ARG A 173 0.33 0.09 -10.28
CA ARG A 173 -0.62 -0.21 -11.37
C ARG A 173 -0.22 -1.43 -12.21
N SER A 174 0.91 -2.06 -11.88
CA SER A 174 1.38 -3.29 -12.54
C SER A 174 1.88 -4.28 -11.50
N SER A 175 2.18 -5.50 -11.93
CA SER A 175 2.68 -6.58 -11.09
C SER A 175 3.66 -7.47 -11.87
N GLY A 176 4.41 -8.31 -11.15
CA GLY A 176 5.27 -9.32 -11.77
C GLY A 176 4.53 -10.23 -12.76
N SER A 177 3.25 -10.54 -12.51
CA SER A 177 2.44 -11.35 -13.43
C SER A 177 2.20 -10.70 -14.80
N MET A 178 2.19 -9.36 -14.86
CA MET A 178 2.11 -8.65 -16.14
C MET A 178 3.41 -8.74 -16.92
N VAL A 179 4.55 -8.75 -16.21
CA VAL A 179 5.87 -9.00 -16.81
C VAL A 179 5.95 -10.42 -17.34
N ASP A 180 5.55 -11.42 -16.54
CA ASP A 180 5.48 -12.83 -16.99
C ASP A 180 4.63 -12.98 -18.26
N ALA A 181 3.47 -12.32 -18.30
CA ALA A 181 2.60 -12.36 -19.47
C ALA A 181 3.23 -11.71 -20.71
N ALA A 182 3.95 -10.60 -20.55
CA ALA A 182 4.60 -9.90 -21.66
C ALA A 182 5.75 -10.71 -22.26
N VAL A 183 6.50 -11.44 -21.42
CA VAL A 183 7.70 -12.18 -21.85
C VAL A 183 7.45 -13.66 -22.16
N ALA A 184 6.23 -14.15 -21.96
CA ALA A 184 5.90 -15.56 -22.11
C ALA A 184 6.25 -16.10 -23.51
N GLY A 185 7.03 -17.19 -23.54
CA GLY A 185 7.39 -17.89 -24.78
C GLY A 185 8.45 -17.18 -25.63
N GLN A 186 9.03 -16.09 -25.14
CA GLN A 186 10.14 -15.40 -25.79
C GLN A 186 11.48 -15.97 -25.32
N ASP A 187 12.51 -15.85 -26.15
CA ASP A 187 13.88 -16.15 -25.76
C ASP A 187 14.39 -15.07 -24.79
N GLU A 188 15.01 -15.49 -23.68
CA GLU A 188 15.37 -14.58 -22.57
C GLU A 188 16.30 -13.44 -22.99
N ASP A 189 17.15 -13.70 -23.98
CA ASP A 189 18.27 -12.85 -24.37
C ASP A 189 18.10 -12.27 -25.78
N ALA A 190 17.07 -12.69 -26.52
CA ALA A 190 16.71 -12.08 -27.79
C ALA A 190 15.94 -10.76 -27.58
N VAL A 191 16.28 -9.76 -28.38
CA VAL A 191 15.50 -8.51 -28.45
C VAL A 191 14.15 -8.79 -29.08
N VAL A 192 13.07 -8.38 -28.41
CA VAL A 192 11.68 -8.54 -28.86
C VAL A 192 11.13 -7.15 -29.20
N PRO A 193 10.90 -6.83 -30.48
CA PRO A 193 10.49 -5.49 -30.93
C PRO A 193 9.20 -4.95 -30.27
N GLU A 194 8.29 -5.84 -29.88
CA GLU A 194 7.01 -5.50 -29.27
C GLU A 194 7.07 -5.29 -27.75
N LEU A 195 8.18 -5.66 -27.10
CA LEU A 195 8.33 -5.43 -25.67
C LEU A 195 8.54 -3.95 -25.37
N GLU A 196 7.79 -3.46 -24.39
CA GLU A 196 7.95 -2.12 -23.84
C GLU A 196 8.16 -2.19 -22.33
N PHE A 197 8.73 -1.12 -21.77
CA PHE A 197 8.91 -1.02 -20.33
C PHE A 197 7.56 -1.04 -19.59
N ILE A 198 7.42 -1.97 -18.65
CA ILE A 198 6.26 -2.07 -17.76
C ILE A 198 6.53 -1.23 -16.52
N ASN A 199 5.77 -0.15 -16.33
CA ASN A 199 5.94 0.74 -15.19
C ASN A 199 5.03 0.32 -14.03
N ILE A 200 5.63 -0.05 -12.88
CA ILE A 200 4.91 -0.28 -11.60
C ILE A 200 3.98 0.87 -11.20
N HIS A 201 4.25 2.10 -11.67
CA HIS A 201 3.56 3.32 -11.28
C HIS A 201 3.79 3.69 -9.80
N TYR A 202 3.77 4.99 -9.49
CA TYR A 202 4.44 5.56 -8.31
C TYR A 202 3.90 5.05 -6.96
N ARG A 203 4.74 5.10 -5.93
CA ARG A 203 4.37 4.92 -4.51
C ARG A 203 3.66 3.59 -4.24
N ALA A 204 4.21 2.49 -4.76
CA ALA A 204 3.70 1.12 -4.57
C ALA A 204 3.96 0.54 -3.16
N ALA A 205 3.96 1.40 -2.13
CA ALA A 205 4.30 1.05 -0.75
C ALA A 205 3.44 -0.09 -0.18
N GLY A 206 2.15 -0.14 -0.53
CA GLY A 206 1.26 -1.24 -0.15
C GLY A 206 1.71 -2.58 -0.75
N ALA A 207 2.16 -2.58 -2.01
CA ALA A 207 2.66 -3.78 -2.65
C ALA A 207 4.02 -4.21 -2.06
N THR A 208 4.90 -3.25 -1.74
CA THR A 208 6.14 -3.52 -1.00
C THR A 208 5.86 -4.13 0.37
N LEU A 209 5.00 -3.48 1.17
CA LEU A 209 4.66 -3.91 2.52
C LEU A 209 4.09 -5.33 2.54
N MET A 210 3.24 -5.67 1.55
CA MET A 210 2.60 -6.99 1.45
C MET A 210 3.50 -8.08 0.83
N GLY A 211 4.59 -7.71 0.15
CA GLY A 211 5.52 -8.68 -0.46
C GLY A 211 4.80 -9.70 -1.35
N THR A 212 5.10 -10.99 -1.16
CA THR A 212 4.48 -12.08 -1.95
C THR A 212 2.96 -12.24 -1.78
N LEU A 213 2.33 -11.56 -0.81
CA LEU A 213 0.85 -11.50 -0.74
C LEU A 213 0.24 -10.56 -1.77
N ALA A 214 1.01 -9.56 -2.23
CA ALA A 214 0.60 -8.64 -3.29
C ALA A 214 1.31 -8.92 -4.61
N ARG A 215 2.49 -9.54 -4.61
CA ARG A 215 3.31 -9.82 -5.81
C ARG A 215 3.47 -8.60 -6.71
N GLY A 216 3.80 -7.47 -6.07
CA GLY A 216 4.06 -6.22 -6.75
C GLY A 216 5.34 -6.25 -7.56
N GLY A 217 6.41 -6.82 -7.00
CA GLY A 217 7.66 -7.06 -7.73
C GLY A 217 7.59 -8.27 -8.65
N TYR A 218 8.60 -8.43 -9.51
CA TYR A 218 8.82 -9.63 -10.29
C TYR A 218 9.54 -10.69 -9.45
N GLU A 219 8.82 -11.75 -9.10
CA GLU A 219 9.33 -12.87 -8.31
C GLU A 219 9.83 -13.99 -9.24
N TYR A 220 11.15 -14.18 -9.29
CA TYR A 220 11.78 -15.23 -10.09
C TYR A 220 11.34 -16.65 -9.70
N PRO A 221 11.07 -17.54 -10.68
CA PRO A 221 10.62 -18.90 -10.43
C PRO A 221 11.55 -19.71 -9.50
N GLY A 222 10.96 -20.54 -8.66
CA GLY A 222 11.70 -21.44 -7.76
C GLY A 222 12.34 -20.76 -6.55
N ARG A 223 12.15 -19.45 -6.37
CA ARG A 223 12.65 -18.69 -5.21
C ARG A 223 11.52 -18.41 -4.22
N ALA A 224 11.88 -18.33 -2.94
CA ALA A 224 10.97 -17.88 -1.89
C ALA A 224 11.17 -16.39 -1.63
N TYR A 225 10.07 -15.67 -1.45
CA TYR A 225 10.05 -14.24 -1.20
C TYR A 225 9.38 -13.91 0.13
N ALA A 226 9.83 -12.85 0.77
CA ALA A 226 9.26 -12.34 1.99
C ALA A 226 7.78 -11.99 1.78
N SER A 227 6.96 -12.40 2.76
CA SER A 227 5.56 -12.05 2.84
C SER A 227 5.38 -10.65 3.47
N ALA A 228 4.18 -10.35 3.93
CA ALA A 228 3.88 -9.08 4.56
C ALA A 228 4.84 -8.78 5.73
N ARG A 229 5.47 -7.60 5.71
CA ARG A 229 6.34 -7.16 6.79
C ARG A 229 5.48 -6.79 7.99
N ASN A 230 5.73 -7.49 9.09
CA ASN A 230 5.11 -7.19 10.38
C ASN A 230 6.15 -6.56 11.30
N HIS A 231 5.79 -5.41 11.87
CA HIS A 231 6.46 -4.83 13.03
C HIS A 231 5.68 -5.23 14.30
N PRO A 232 6.33 -5.34 15.48
CA PRO A 232 5.59 -5.45 16.74
C PRO A 232 4.50 -4.38 16.87
N ALA A 233 3.33 -4.80 17.34
CA ALA A 233 2.21 -3.91 17.62
C ALA A 233 2.63 -2.80 18.60
N PRO A 234 2.13 -1.57 18.43
CA PRO A 234 1.08 -1.17 17.47
C PRO A 234 1.58 -0.80 16.06
N PHE A 235 2.87 -0.92 15.74
CA PHE A 235 3.46 -0.32 14.53
C PHE A 235 3.30 -1.13 13.23
N ASN A 236 2.19 -1.83 13.07
CA ASN A 236 1.93 -2.73 11.96
C ASN A 236 0.85 -2.22 10.99
N SER A 237 0.57 -0.91 11.02
CA SER A 237 -0.35 -0.26 10.08
C SER A 237 0.22 1.03 9.50
N CYS A 238 -0.29 1.46 8.36
CA CYS A 238 0.09 2.73 7.73
C CYS A 238 -0.04 3.89 8.72
N ILE A 239 -1.14 3.93 9.47
CA ILE A 239 -1.53 5.04 10.33
C ILE A 239 -0.76 5.09 11.65
N THR A 240 -0.09 4.00 12.00
CA THR A 240 0.77 3.93 13.18
C THR A 240 2.18 4.44 12.89
N CYS A 241 2.57 4.48 11.61
CA CYS A 241 3.85 5.00 11.15
C CYS A 241 3.74 6.36 10.46
N HIS A 242 2.60 6.68 9.84
CA HIS A 242 2.35 7.96 9.15
C HIS A 242 1.30 8.80 9.86
N GLU A 243 1.49 10.11 9.85
CA GLU A 243 0.44 11.06 10.23
C GLU A 243 -0.63 11.15 9.15
N LEU A 244 -1.90 11.00 9.53
CA LEU A 244 -3.00 10.86 8.58
C LEU A 244 -3.21 12.07 7.67
N HIS A 245 -3.01 13.27 8.21
CA HIS A 245 -3.33 14.51 7.52
C HIS A 245 -2.11 15.15 6.86
N THR A 246 -0.89 14.96 7.38
CA THR A 246 0.34 15.43 6.71
C THR A 246 1.01 14.38 5.83
N VAL A 247 0.63 13.10 6.00
CA VAL A 247 1.25 11.87 5.44
C VAL A 247 2.74 11.68 5.77
N ALA A 248 3.31 12.53 6.63
CA ALA A 248 4.69 12.42 7.06
C ALA A 248 4.88 11.19 7.97
N PRO A 249 6.01 10.48 7.86
CA PRO A 249 6.37 9.47 8.84
C PRO A 249 6.56 10.09 10.23
N LYS A 250 6.04 9.43 11.27
CA LYS A 250 6.26 9.73 12.68
C LYS A 250 7.67 9.28 13.07
N THR A 251 8.34 10.01 13.95
CA THR A 251 9.75 9.72 14.29
C THR A 251 9.93 9.40 15.77
N GLU A 252 9.18 10.10 16.60
CA GLU A 252 9.16 10.01 18.06
C GLU A 252 8.85 8.59 18.55
N PRO A 253 7.89 7.84 17.97
CA PRO A 253 7.63 6.47 18.41
C PRO A 253 8.77 5.50 18.06
N CYS A 254 9.55 5.78 17.01
CA CYS A 254 10.63 4.93 16.56
C CYS A 254 11.85 5.03 17.49
N ALA A 255 12.13 6.24 17.98
CA ALA A 255 13.25 6.53 18.90
C ALA A 255 13.17 5.77 20.23
N ALA A 256 11.99 5.25 20.60
CA ALA A 256 11.83 4.42 21.80
C ALA A 256 12.55 3.07 21.72
N CYS A 257 12.76 2.53 20.52
CA CYS A 257 13.38 1.21 20.30
C CYS A 257 14.60 1.26 19.38
N HIS A 258 14.74 2.30 18.56
CA HIS A 258 15.82 2.46 17.60
C HIS A 258 16.72 3.62 18.04
N GLU A 259 17.82 3.28 18.70
CA GLU A 259 18.85 4.24 19.09
C GLU A 259 19.38 4.99 17.87
N GLY A 260 19.65 6.29 18.03
CA GLY A 260 20.12 7.16 16.95
C GLY A 260 19.02 7.81 16.10
N VAL A 261 17.74 7.45 16.31
CA VAL A 261 16.64 8.18 15.68
C VAL A 261 16.42 9.52 16.38
N THR A 262 16.75 10.61 15.69
CA THR A 262 16.59 12.00 16.16
C THR A 262 15.62 12.81 15.30
N GLY A 263 15.12 12.23 14.21
CA GLY A 263 14.21 12.86 13.28
C GLY A 263 13.97 12.02 12.04
N ARG A 264 13.32 12.60 11.02
CA ARG A 264 12.86 11.86 9.84
C ARG A 264 14.02 11.31 9.01
N GLU A 265 15.10 12.05 8.88
CA GLU A 265 16.29 11.65 8.11
C GLU A 265 16.96 10.43 8.73
N SER A 266 17.05 10.38 10.06
CA SER A 266 17.63 9.25 10.80
C SER A 266 16.80 7.95 10.76
N LEU A 267 15.58 7.96 10.19
CA LEU A 267 14.85 6.70 9.98
C LEU A 267 15.60 5.75 9.02
N ALA A 268 16.35 6.32 8.07
CA ALA A 268 17.14 5.54 7.12
C ALA A 268 18.34 4.82 7.78
N SER A 269 18.82 5.31 8.93
CA SER A 269 19.91 4.67 9.67
C SER A 269 19.45 3.49 10.53
N ILE A 270 18.14 3.22 10.61
CA ILE A 270 17.60 2.11 11.39
C ILE A 270 18.11 0.78 10.82
N ARG A 271 18.59 -0.09 11.72
CA ARG A 271 19.04 -1.44 11.39
C ARG A 271 18.70 -2.42 12.51
N LYS A 272 18.33 -3.65 12.12
CA LYS A 272 17.97 -4.73 13.06
C LYS A 272 19.03 -5.85 13.14
N GLY A 273 19.75 -6.13 12.06
CA GLY A 273 20.73 -7.23 11.96
C GLY A 273 22.10 -6.72 11.54
N LYS A 274 23.12 -7.58 11.52
CA LYS A 274 24.49 -7.24 11.10
C LYS A 274 24.89 -7.98 9.80
N VAL A 275 23.92 -8.20 8.92
CA VAL A 275 24.15 -8.88 7.63
C VAL A 275 24.45 -7.81 6.60
N ASP A 276 25.66 -7.84 6.07
CA ASP A 276 26.14 -7.03 4.95
C ASP A 276 25.55 -7.60 3.65
N TYR A 277 24.51 -6.96 3.13
CA TYR A 277 23.76 -7.43 1.96
C TYR A 277 24.36 -6.92 0.64
N ASP A 278 25.03 -5.77 0.66
CA ASP A 278 25.66 -5.18 -0.53
C ASP A 278 27.13 -5.60 -0.74
N GLY A 279 27.74 -6.25 0.28
CA GLY A 279 29.07 -6.84 0.25
C GLY A 279 30.20 -5.84 0.48
N ASN A 280 29.92 -4.66 1.03
CA ASN A 280 30.92 -3.60 1.21
C ASN A 280 31.74 -3.74 2.52
N GLY A 281 31.37 -4.66 3.40
CA GLY A 281 32.00 -4.93 4.70
C GLY A 281 31.50 -4.06 5.87
N ASP A 282 30.60 -3.11 5.64
CA ASP A 282 30.01 -2.22 6.64
C ASP A 282 28.69 -2.80 7.19
N VAL A 283 28.77 -3.38 8.38
CA VAL A 283 27.59 -3.90 9.09
C VAL A 283 26.96 -2.90 10.04
N THR A 284 27.39 -1.64 10.01
CA THR A 284 26.99 -0.57 10.94
C THR A 284 26.05 0.46 10.30
N GLU A 285 26.08 0.60 8.98
CA GLU A 285 25.16 1.48 8.25
C GLU A 285 23.71 1.00 8.31
N GLY A 286 22.76 1.92 8.05
CA GLY A 286 21.33 1.60 8.03
C GLY A 286 20.95 0.65 6.90
N ILE A 287 19.85 -0.09 7.06
CA ILE A 287 19.36 -0.99 6.01
C ILE A 287 18.96 -0.26 4.72
N ALA A 288 18.72 1.05 4.79
CA ALA A 288 18.48 1.87 3.61
C ALA A 288 19.72 2.02 2.72
N ALA A 289 20.92 2.04 3.30
CA ALA A 289 22.16 2.18 2.54
C ALA A 289 22.50 0.89 1.79
N GLU A 290 22.32 -0.26 2.44
CA GLU A 290 22.39 -1.59 1.82
C GLU A 290 21.47 -1.69 0.58
N ILE A 291 20.23 -1.20 0.71
CA ILE A 291 19.26 -1.18 -0.40
C ILE A 291 19.71 -0.23 -1.50
N ALA A 292 20.22 0.96 -1.16
CA ALA A 292 20.69 1.93 -2.14
C ALA A 292 21.89 1.39 -2.95
N ALA A 293 22.87 0.79 -2.28
CA ALA A 293 24.02 0.20 -2.94
C ALA A 293 23.65 -0.98 -3.84
N LEU A 294 22.73 -1.86 -3.40
CA LEU A 294 22.17 -2.91 -4.26
C LEU A 294 21.40 -2.35 -5.45
N HIS A 295 20.68 -1.24 -5.26
CA HIS A 295 19.92 -0.58 -6.32
C HIS A 295 20.84 0.02 -7.39
N ASP A 296 21.93 0.67 -6.97
CA ASP A 296 22.97 1.19 -7.86
C ASP A 296 23.69 0.06 -8.61
N ARG A 297 24.03 -1.02 -7.90
CA ARG A 297 24.64 -2.23 -8.50
C ARG A 297 23.71 -2.85 -9.54
N LEU A 298 22.40 -2.89 -9.27
CA LEU A 298 21.41 -3.40 -10.22
C LEU A 298 21.33 -2.52 -11.47
N LEU A 299 21.37 -1.19 -11.34
CA LEU A 299 21.40 -0.31 -12.51
C LEU A 299 22.67 -0.53 -13.36
N ALA A 300 23.83 -0.68 -12.70
CA ALA A 300 25.07 -0.97 -13.39
C ALA A 300 25.01 -2.31 -14.14
N ALA A 301 24.45 -3.36 -13.52
CA ALA A 301 24.27 -4.66 -14.16
C ALA A 301 23.28 -4.60 -15.35
N ILE A 302 22.18 -3.84 -15.22
CA ILE A 302 21.21 -3.59 -16.29
C ILE A 302 21.91 -2.94 -17.50
N ARG A 303 22.77 -1.96 -17.25
CA ARG A 303 23.55 -1.26 -18.29
C ARG A 303 24.51 -2.16 -19.02
N ALA A 304 25.30 -2.93 -18.26
CA ALA A 304 26.24 -3.89 -18.82
C ALA A 304 25.52 -4.92 -19.69
N TYR A 305 24.44 -5.51 -19.19
CA TYR A 305 23.65 -6.47 -19.95
C TYR A 305 23.06 -5.89 -21.23
N ALA A 306 22.49 -4.68 -21.16
CA ALA A 306 21.91 -4.02 -22.32
C ALA A 306 22.95 -3.73 -23.41
N ALA A 307 24.15 -3.31 -23.04
CA ALA A 307 25.24 -3.06 -23.98
C ALA A 307 25.80 -4.36 -24.58
N GLU A 308 26.02 -5.38 -23.77
CA GLU A 308 26.73 -6.61 -24.17
C GLU A 308 25.82 -7.65 -24.84
N VAL A 309 24.57 -7.78 -24.39
CA VAL A 309 23.63 -8.82 -24.83
C VAL A 309 22.56 -8.24 -25.75
N ALA A 310 21.87 -7.18 -25.31
CA ALA A 310 20.85 -6.55 -26.14
C ALA A 310 21.43 -5.69 -27.28
N GLY A 311 22.73 -5.36 -27.22
CA GLY A 311 23.45 -4.59 -28.23
C GLY A 311 23.08 -3.10 -28.29
N ALA A 312 22.43 -2.58 -27.25
CA ALA A 312 21.98 -1.19 -27.19
C ALA A 312 22.12 -0.65 -25.76
N PRO A 313 22.98 0.36 -25.51
CA PRO A 313 23.13 0.99 -24.20
C PRO A 313 21.82 1.59 -23.69
N ILE A 314 21.57 1.42 -22.40
CA ILE A 314 20.36 1.87 -21.70
C ILE A 314 20.73 2.81 -20.56
N GLY A 315 19.91 3.81 -20.30
CA GLY A 315 20.03 4.63 -19.09
C GLY A 315 18.68 4.88 -18.44
N TYR A 316 18.71 5.30 -17.17
CA TYR A 316 17.53 5.57 -16.35
C TYR A 316 17.41 7.06 -16.04
N HIS A 317 16.20 7.61 -16.20
CA HIS A 317 15.86 8.98 -15.81
C HIS A 317 14.67 8.98 -14.84
N ALA A 318 14.88 9.43 -13.60
CA ALA A 318 13.88 9.32 -12.53
C ALA A 318 12.59 10.12 -12.75
N HIS A 319 12.66 11.17 -13.59
CA HIS A 319 11.62 12.19 -13.75
C HIS A 319 11.02 12.29 -15.15
N ALA A 320 11.48 11.50 -16.12
CA ALA A 320 10.95 11.52 -17.49
C ALA A 320 10.38 10.16 -17.84
N HIS A 321 9.17 10.14 -18.40
CA HIS A 321 8.55 8.92 -18.92
C HIS A 321 9.12 8.59 -20.31
N PRO A 322 9.47 7.32 -20.64
CA PRO A 322 9.15 6.09 -19.91
C PRO A 322 10.27 5.58 -18.98
N TYR A 323 11.10 6.47 -18.42
CA TYR A 323 12.18 6.23 -17.46
C TYR A 323 13.42 5.56 -18.02
N PHE A 324 13.29 4.71 -19.03
CA PHE A 324 14.42 4.08 -19.70
C PHE A 324 14.56 4.59 -21.12
N PHE A 325 15.76 5.07 -21.44
CA PHE A 325 16.10 5.70 -22.70
C PHE A 325 17.37 5.06 -23.26
N ASN A 326 17.62 5.21 -24.56
CA ASN A 326 18.92 4.83 -25.11
C ASN A 326 19.96 5.82 -24.57
N ASP A 327 21.05 5.28 -24.02
CA ASP A 327 22.21 6.05 -23.57
C ASP A 327 23.09 6.29 -24.81
N GLY A 328 22.91 7.44 -25.45
CA GLY A 328 23.41 7.69 -26.80
C GLY A 328 24.89 8.04 -26.83
N ASP A 329 25.40 8.63 -25.76
CA ASP A 329 26.81 8.99 -25.61
C ASP A 329 27.60 7.99 -24.73
N GLY A 330 26.91 7.06 -24.07
CA GLY A 330 27.50 5.96 -23.32
C GLY A 330 28.08 6.39 -21.98
N ASP A 331 27.64 7.51 -21.43
CA ASP A 331 28.16 8.05 -20.16
C ASP A 331 27.53 7.41 -18.92
N GLY A 332 26.51 6.56 -19.10
CA GLY A 332 25.80 5.92 -18.00
C GLY A 332 24.93 6.92 -17.22
N ALA A 333 24.50 8.01 -17.80
CA ALA A 333 23.44 8.87 -17.32
C ALA A 333 22.42 9.06 -18.45
N ILE A 334 21.29 9.70 -18.16
CA ILE A 334 20.38 10.18 -19.20
C ILE A 334 20.17 11.65 -18.90
N SER A 335 20.66 12.50 -19.79
CA SER A 335 20.44 13.94 -19.73
C SER A 335 18.99 14.30 -20.07
N ASP A 336 18.56 15.52 -19.73
CA ASP A 336 17.25 16.02 -20.16
C ASP A 336 17.11 16.04 -21.70
N THR A 337 18.22 16.18 -22.42
CA THR A 337 18.25 16.12 -23.89
C THR A 337 18.04 14.71 -24.45
N GLU A 338 18.45 13.67 -23.71
CA GLU A 338 18.22 12.27 -24.07
C GLU A 338 16.89 11.74 -23.53
N ALA A 339 16.37 12.33 -22.44
CA ALA A 339 15.12 11.99 -21.78
C ALA A 339 13.87 12.40 -22.58
N GLN A 340 13.89 12.15 -23.89
CA GLN A 340 12.87 12.57 -24.85
C GLN A 340 12.12 11.35 -25.39
N GLY A 341 10.82 11.51 -25.63
CA GLY A 341 9.96 10.41 -26.11
C GLY A 341 10.50 9.64 -27.32
N PRO A 342 11.06 10.30 -28.35
CA PRO A 342 11.69 9.60 -29.49
C PRO A 342 12.90 8.75 -29.13
N ASN A 343 13.59 9.04 -28.03
CA ASN A 343 14.76 8.29 -27.57
C ASN A 343 14.42 7.22 -26.51
N LYS A 344 13.14 6.84 -26.37
CA LYS A 344 12.76 5.74 -25.49
C LYS A 344 13.56 4.48 -25.80
N TYR A 345 13.92 3.72 -24.77
CA TYR A 345 14.62 2.44 -24.97
C TYR A 345 13.66 1.42 -25.61
N ALA A 346 14.13 0.73 -26.64
CA ALA A 346 13.32 -0.20 -27.43
C ALA A 346 13.92 -1.61 -27.58
N SER A 347 15.20 -1.80 -27.26
CA SER A 347 15.89 -3.10 -27.41
C SER A 347 15.67 -4.02 -26.21
N TRP A 348 14.42 -4.19 -25.79
CA TRP A 348 14.08 -5.00 -24.63
C TRP A 348 14.22 -6.50 -24.92
N THR A 349 14.98 -7.20 -24.07
CA THR A 349 14.87 -8.66 -23.92
C THR A 349 14.00 -8.98 -22.71
N PRO A 350 13.38 -10.18 -22.63
CA PRO A 350 12.70 -10.63 -21.43
C PRO A 350 13.50 -10.46 -20.13
N ARG A 351 14.77 -10.89 -20.12
CA ARG A 351 15.66 -10.80 -18.96
C ARG A 351 15.87 -9.36 -18.50
N LEU A 352 16.15 -8.47 -19.46
CA LEU A 352 16.34 -7.04 -19.19
C LEU A 352 15.07 -6.39 -18.63
N LEU A 353 13.89 -6.74 -19.17
CA LEU A 353 12.61 -6.21 -18.71
C LEU A 353 12.32 -6.61 -17.26
N LYS A 354 12.58 -7.86 -16.88
CA LYS A 354 12.39 -8.35 -15.50
C LYS A 354 13.26 -7.58 -14.50
N ALA A 355 14.54 -7.40 -14.81
CA ALA A 355 15.46 -6.65 -13.97
C ALA A 355 15.10 -5.16 -13.88
N ALA A 356 14.80 -4.52 -15.02
CA ALA A 356 14.39 -3.12 -15.06
C ALA A 356 13.07 -2.86 -14.31
N TYR A 357 12.14 -3.82 -14.36
CA TYR A 357 10.90 -3.77 -13.59
C TYR A 357 11.16 -3.73 -12.08
N ASN A 358 11.99 -4.65 -11.57
CA ASN A 358 12.36 -4.69 -10.15
C ASN A 358 13.15 -3.45 -9.72
N TYR A 359 14.05 -2.95 -10.57
CA TYR A 359 14.74 -1.68 -10.32
C TYR A 359 13.74 -0.52 -10.13
N GLN A 360 12.75 -0.39 -11.02
CA GLN A 360 11.71 0.64 -10.90
C GLN A 360 10.80 0.40 -9.69
N PHE A 361 10.46 -0.84 -9.37
CA PHE A 361 9.66 -1.20 -8.19
C PHE A 361 10.27 -0.60 -6.91
N VAL A 362 11.57 -0.79 -6.71
CA VAL A 362 12.30 -0.22 -5.56
C VAL A 362 12.40 1.30 -5.68
N ALA A 363 12.75 1.84 -6.86
CA ALA A 363 12.89 3.28 -7.07
C ALA A 363 11.60 4.08 -6.80
N LYS A 364 10.43 3.47 -7.00
CA LYS A 364 9.13 4.13 -6.81
C LYS A 364 8.56 4.01 -5.41
N ASP A 365 9.26 3.34 -4.49
CA ASP A 365 8.97 3.33 -3.06
C ASP A 365 10.15 3.85 -2.21
N PRO A 366 10.22 5.17 -1.93
CA PRO A 366 11.27 5.73 -1.08
C PRO A 366 11.29 5.18 0.36
N GLY A 367 10.20 4.53 0.80
CA GLY A 367 10.09 3.89 2.10
C GLY A 367 10.40 2.40 2.08
N ALA A 368 10.88 1.84 0.97
CA ALA A 368 11.09 0.39 0.80
C ALA A 368 11.91 -0.25 1.94
N TYR A 369 12.91 0.48 2.45
CA TYR A 369 13.75 0.05 3.57
C TYR A 369 12.97 -0.18 4.88
N ALA A 370 11.87 0.55 5.09
CA ALA A 370 10.98 0.39 6.24
C ALA A 370 9.79 -0.51 5.91
N HIS A 371 9.23 -0.40 4.70
CA HIS A 371 8.06 -1.15 4.29
C HIS A 371 8.36 -2.65 4.19
N ASN A 372 9.44 -3.07 3.52
CA ASN A 372 9.79 -4.49 3.44
C ASN A 372 11.23 -4.73 2.91
N ALA A 373 12.25 -4.31 3.66
CA ALA A 373 13.65 -4.49 3.28
C ALA A 373 14.00 -5.91 2.78
N PRO A 374 13.61 -7.01 3.47
CA PRO A 374 13.92 -8.36 2.97
C PRO A 374 13.35 -8.63 1.57
N TYR A 375 12.11 -8.21 1.30
CA TYR A 375 11.48 -8.43 0.00
C TYR A 375 12.22 -7.71 -1.12
N VAL A 376 12.52 -6.42 -0.94
CA VAL A 376 13.21 -5.63 -2.00
C VAL A 376 14.65 -6.06 -2.20
N ILE A 377 15.35 -6.50 -1.15
CA ILE A 377 16.70 -7.08 -1.27
C ILE A 377 16.64 -8.40 -2.05
N GLN A 378 15.66 -9.27 -1.77
CA GLN A 378 15.48 -10.52 -2.53
C GLN A 378 15.20 -10.27 -4.02
N LEU A 379 14.34 -9.30 -4.35
CA LEU A 379 14.05 -8.92 -5.73
C LEU A 379 15.31 -8.41 -6.46
N MET A 380 16.08 -7.52 -5.83
CA MET A 380 17.30 -6.98 -6.44
C MET A 380 18.41 -8.03 -6.55
N HIS A 381 18.58 -8.87 -5.52
CA HIS A 381 19.54 -9.97 -5.54
C HIS A 381 19.23 -10.96 -6.67
N ASP A 382 17.98 -11.42 -6.78
CA ASP A 382 17.61 -12.36 -7.83
C ASP A 382 17.66 -11.71 -9.23
N SER A 383 17.34 -10.42 -9.37
CA SER A 383 17.55 -9.68 -10.63
C SER A 383 19.02 -9.55 -11.01
N LEU A 384 19.90 -9.29 -10.04
CA LEU A 384 21.34 -9.27 -10.27
C LEU A 384 21.84 -10.63 -10.76
N ALA A 385 21.45 -11.72 -10.07
CA ALA A 385 21.82 -13.09 -10.40
C ALA A 385 21.31 -13.51 -11.78
N ASP A 386 20.08 -13.13 -12.12
CA ASP A 386 19.47 -13.38 -13.43
C ASP A 386 20.25 -12.69 -14.57
N LEU A 387 20.70 -11.45 -14.38
CA LEU A 387 21.55 -10.77 -15.36
C LEU A 387 22.94 -11.42 -15.49
N SER A 388 23.52 -11.88 -14.37
CA SER A 388 24.73 -12.71 -14.32
C SER A 388 24.97 -13.19 -12.89
N GLU A 389 25.22 -14.49 -12.69
CA GLU A 389 25.53 -15.06 -11.36
C GLU A 389 26.74 -14.38 -10.69
N GLY A 390 27.68 -13.84 -11.47
CA GLY A 390 28.81 -13.07 -10.94
C GLY A 390 28.40 -11.79 -10.21
N ASN A 391 27.23 -11.22 -10.54
CA ASN A 391 26.73 -10.00 -9.93
C ASN A 391 26.33 -10.16 -8.46
N VAL A 392 26.15 -11.39 -7.99
CA VAL A 392 25.80 -11.68 -6.58
C VAL A 392 26.90 -12.40 -5.82
N ALA A 393 28.10 -12.53 -6.40
CA ALA A 393 29.22 -13.16 -5.73
C ALA A 393 29.52 -12.47 -4.39
N GLY A 394 29.45 -13.24 -3.30
CA GLY A 394 29.69 -12.75 -1.93
C GLY A 394 28.49 -12.05 -1.28
N LEU A 395 27.37 -11.86 -1.99
CA LEU A 395 26.18 -11.18 -1.45
C LEU A 395 25.22 -12.17 -0.80
N PRO A 396 24.87 -12.01 0.49
CA PRO A 396 23.85 -12.81 1.12
C PRO A 396 22.47 -12.44 0.59
N ARG A 397 21.61 -13.46 0.44
CA ARG A 397 20.18 -13.30 0.14
C ARG A 397 19.37 -13.56 1.42
N PRO A 398 18.55 -12.61 1.89
CA PRO A 398 17.73 -12.79 3.10
C PRO A 398 16.58 -13.79 2.93
#